data_AF-A0A833DDV6-F1
#
_entry.id   AF-A0A833DDV6-F1
#
_cell.length_a   1.000
_cell.length_b   1.000
_cell.length_c   1.000
_cell.angle_alpha   90.00
_cell.angle_beta   90.00
_cell.angle_gamma   90.00
#
_symmetry.space_group_name_H-M   'P 1'
#
loop_
_entity.id
_entity.type
_entity.pdbx_description
1 polymer ?
#
loop_
_entity_poly.entity_id
_entity_poly.type
_entity_poly.pdbx_seq_one_letter_code
_entity_poly.pdbx_strand_id
1 'polypeptide(L)' 'HVGPELIDFYPVDAFVNTACPRIAIDDAVKYAKPLITPFELEVALGEKQWETGYQFDEIP' A
#
# COMPACT_ATOMS: atom_id res chain seq x y z
N HIS A 1 -13.14 -7.77 5.04
CA HIS A 1 -11.76 -8.19 5.33
C HIS A 1 -11.11 -8.47 3.99
N VAL A 2 -10.04 -7.76 3.64
CA VAL A 2 -9.24 -8.04 2.43
C VAL A 2 -8.09 -8.92 2.90
N GLY A 3 -7.94 -10.10 2.31
CA GLY A 3 -6.91 -11.08 2.64
C GLY A 3 -6.11 -11.49 1.40
N PRO A 4 -4.92 -12.10 1.57
CA PRO A 4 -4.02 -12.47 0.45
C PRO A 4 -4.69 -13.35 -0.61
N GLU A 5 -5.58 -14.26 -0.21
CA GLU A 5 -6.28 -15.17 -1.11
C GLU A 5 -7.13 -14.47 -2.19
N LEU A 6 -7.48 -13.20 -1.98
CA LEU A 6 -8.28 -12.42 -2.92
C LEU A 6 -7.45 -11.72 -3.99
N ILE A 7 -6.14 -11.61 -3.83
CA ILE A 7 -5.30 -10.78 -4.71
C ILE A 7 -4.10 -11.52 -5.33
N ASP A 8 -3.66 -12.63 -4.76
CA ASP A 8 -2.43 -13.33 -5.18
C ASP A 8 -2.42 -13.77 -6.66
N PHE A 9 -3.60 -14.00 -7.26
CA PHE A 9 -3.72 -14.45 -8.65
C PHE A 9 -3.57 -13.33 -9.70
N TYR A 10 -3.58 -12.06 -9.30
CA TYR A 10 -3.46 -10.96 -10.27
C TYR A 10 -2.02 -10.85 -10.78
N PRO A 11 -1.79 -10.75 -12.11
CA PRO A 11 -0.46 -10.67 -12.71
C PRO A 11 0.10 -9.25 -12.67
N VAL A 12 0.18 -8.67 -11.47
CA VAL A 12 0.77 -7.35 -11.19
C VAL A 12 1.97 -7.49 -10.25
N ASP A 13 2.87 -6.51 -10.24
CA ASP A 13 4.08 -6.54 -9.42
C ASP A 13 3.86 -6.01 -8.00
N ALA A 14 2.85 -5.15 -7.80
CA ALA A 14 2.50 -4.56 -6.51
C ALA A 14 1.02 -4.15 -6.49
N PHE A 15 0.49 -3.89 -5.30
CA PHE A 15 -0.87 -3.41 -5.05
C PHE A 15 -0.85 -2.11 -4.27
N VAL A 16 -1.86 -1.27 -4.49
CA VAL A 16 -2.08 -0.03 -3.75
C VAL A 16 -3.34 -0.20 -2.91
N ASN A 17 -3.21 -0.09 -1.59
CA ASN A 17 -4.32 -0.18 -0.66
C ASN A 17 -5.00 1.17 -0.51
N THR A 18 -6.22 1.29 -1.04
CA THR A 18 -7.09 2.48 -0.85
C THR A 18 -8.21 2.20 0.16
N ALA A 19 -8.13 1.09 0.90
CA ALA A 19 -9.10 0.68 1.91
C ALA A 19 -8.57 1.04 3.30
N CYS A 20 -8.75 0.17 4.30
CA CYS A 20 -8.27 0.48 5.66
C CYS A 20 -6.74 0.63 5.65
N PRO A 21 -6.20 1.78 6.09
CA PRO A 21 -4.76 2.07 6.00
C PRO A 21 -3.91 1.07 6.80
N ARG A 22 -4.48 0.52 7.87
CA ARG A 22 -3.85 -0.52 8.70
C ARG A 22 -3.51 -1.79 7.93
N ILE A 23 -4.15 -2.11 6.80
CA ILE A 23 -3.83 -3.32 6.05
C ILE A 23 -2.45 -3.21 5.41
N ALA A 24 -2.10 -2.05 4.85
CA ALA A 24 -0.79 -1.80 4.23
C ALA A 24 0.33 -1.62 5.26
N ILE A 25 0.01 -1.45 6.55
CA ILE A 25 0.99 -1.24 7.63
C ILE A 25 1.10 -2.49 8.50
N ASP A 26 -0.01 -2.93 9.11
CA ASP A 26 -0.04 -4.03 10.09
C ASP A 26 -0.02 -5.41 9.40
N ASP A 27 -0.71 -5.55 8.26
CA ASP A 27 -0.95 -6.84 7.60
C ASP A 27 -0.07 -7.07 6.36
N ALA A 28 0.77 -6.10 5.97
CA ALA A 28 1.57 -6.15 4.74
C ALA A 28 2.43 -7.41 4.64
N VAL A 29 2.98 -7.90 5.75
CA VAL A 29 3.82 -9.10 5.82
C VAL A 29 3.08 -10.40 5.44
N LYS A 30 1.74 -10.39 5.41
CA LYS A 30 0.93 -11.54 5.03
C LYS A 30 0.79 -11.67 3.50
N TYR A 31 1.12 -10.62 2.75
CA TYR A 31 0.97 -10.59 1.30
C TYR A 31 2.29 -10.95 0.61
N ALA A 32 2.22 -11.78 -0.43
CA ALA A 32 3.40 -12.20 -1.17
C ALA A 32 3.99 -11.09 -2.06
N LYS A 33 3.16 -10.10 -2.43
CA LYS A 33 3.53 -8.95 -3.25
C LYS A 33 3.44 -7.66 -2.42
N PRO A 34 4.24 -6.63 -2.74
CA PRO A 34 4.17 -5.35 -2.05
C PRO A 34 2.75 -4.79 -2.06
N LEU A 35 2.26 -4.43 -0.88
CA LEU A 35 0.99 -3.73 -0.68
C LEU A 35 1.31 -2.37 -0.06
N ILE A 36 1.22 -1.31 -0.86
CA ILE A 36 1.65 0.04 -0.48
C ILE A 36 0.45 0.97 -0.28
N THR A 37 0.66 2.07 0.43
CA THR A 37 -0.30 3.17 0.59
C THR A 37 -0.31 4.10 -0.63
N PRO A 38 -1.32 4.97 -0.79
CA PRO A 38 -1.34 5.98 -1.84
C PRO A 38 -0.15 6.94 -1.77
N PHE A 39 0.27 7.33 -0.57
CA PHE A 39 1.44 8.20 -0.39
C PHE A 39 2.72 7.54 -0.92
N GLU A 40 2.93 6.27 -0.60
CA GLU A 40 4.11 5.53 -1.06
C GLU A 40 4.12 5.35 -2.60
N LEU A 41 2.93 5.23 -3.21
CA LEU A 41 2.80 5.25 -4.68
C LEU A 41 3.25 6.60 -5.25
N GLU A 42 2.77 7.72 -4.71
CA GLU A 42 3.14 9.06 -5.16
C GLU A 42 4.65 9.30 -5.03
N VAL A 43 5.28 8.76 -3.98
CA VAL A 43 6.75 8.80 -3.85
C VAL A 43 7.43 7.93 -4.91
N ALA A 44 6.92 6.72 -5.17
CA ALA A 44 7.46 5.84 -6.21
C ALA A 44 7.35 6.45 -7.63
N LEU A 45 6.31 7.25 -7.89
CA LEU A 45 6.11 8.00 -9.14
C LEU A 45 6.92 9.30 -9.20
N GLY A 46 7.58 9.70 -8.11
CA GLY A 46 8.34 10.95 -8.03
C GLY A 46 7.47 12.20 -7.88
N GLU A 47 6.19 12.05 -7.58
CA GLU A 47 5.26 13.16 -7.29
C GLU A 47 5.46 13.71 -5.87
N LYS A 48 5.93 12.85 -4.95
CA LYS A 48 6.33 13.21 -3.59
C LYS A 48 7.74 12.72 -3.25
N GLN A 49 8.29 13.25 -2.18
CA GLN A 49 9.65 12.98 -1.71
C GLN A 49 9.62 12.56 -0.24
N TRP A 50 10.36 11.51 0.12
CA TRP A 50 10.47 11.06 1.52
C TRP A 50 10.97 12.18 2.45
N GLU A 51 11.83 13.05 1.92
CA GLU A 51 12.45 14.19 2.59
C GLU A 51 11.42 15.23 3.04
N THR A 52 10.23 15.27 2.41
CA THR A 52 9.13 16.15 2.82
C THR A 52 8.36 15.63 4.04
N GLY A 53 8.69 14.41 4.50
CA GLY A 53 8.09 13.75 5.65
C GLY A 53 7.08 12.69 5.23
N TYR A 54 7.22 11.48 5.80
CA TYR A 54 6.28 10.39 5.58
C TYR A 54 4.87 10.77 6.05
N GLN A 55 3.87 10.56 5.19
CA GLN A 55 2.46 10.79 5.54
C GLN A 55 1.75 9.45 5.75
N PHE A 56 1.12 9.30 6.91
CA PHE A 56 0.23 8.17 7.15
C PHE A 56 -1.07 8.35 6.37
N ASP A 57 -1.57 7.26 5.81
CA ASP A 57 -2.86 7.24 5.14
C ASP A 57 -3.98 7.29 6.18
N GLU A 58 -4.87 8.27 6.05
CA GLU A 58 -5.95 8.56 6.99
C GLU A 58 -7.29 8.65 6.25
N ILE A 59 -8.32 7.98 6.79
CA ILE A 59 -9.70 8.08 6.32
C ILE A 59 -10.49 8.81 7.41
N PRO A 60 -11.07 9.99 7.12
CA PRO A 60 -11.89 10.74 8.08
C PRO A 60 -13.25 10.09 8.38
#